data_AF-A0A8B4S491-F1
#
_entry.id   AF-A0A8B4S491-F1
#
_cell.length_a   1.000
_cell.length_b   1.000
_cell.length_c   1.000
_cell.angle_alpha   90.00
_cell.angle_beta   90.00
_cell.angle_gamma   90.00
#
_symmetry.space_group_name_H-M   'P 1'
#
loop_
_entity.id
_entity.type
_entity.pdbx_description
1 polymer ?
#
loop_
_entity_poly.entity_id
_entity_poly.type
_entity_poly.pdbx_seq_one_letter_code
_entity_poly.pdbx_strand_id
1 'polypeptide(L)'
;MIKISAYLFAALSISTSAAGVYAQDMAAPPVKAQTKAILAVVKHYSAAIACSDVAPDANSIAAMVPYKSFDNREDAKFAVIWHGDIGCLGGSGTSSARIAVVKVGAGDSFYVSPSESSPQVDEGLPRYVEKVVGATADSITVDVRDYGDKDANCCPSLRKRLTLRQSSKGNWAVVSTKQLPPAQY
;
A
#
# COMPACT_ATOMS: atom_id res chain seq x y z
N MET A 1 40.48 -73.63 -31.27
CA MET A 1 40.88 -72.50 -30.39
C MET A 1 40.14 -71.26 -30.83
N ILE A 2 39.43 -70.64 -29.89
CA ILE A 2 39.07 -69.21 -29.71
C ILE A 2 37.61 -69.12 -29.22
N LYS A 3 37.50 -68.83 -27.91
CA LYS A 3 36.30 -68.38 -27.18
C LYS A 3 36.02 -66.91 -27.53
N ILE A 4 34.83 -66.41 -27.15
CA ILE A 4 34.44 -65.00 -26.81
C ILE A 4 33.01 -64.81 -27.36
N SER A 5 32.03 -64.22 -26.70
CA SER A 5 31.83 -63.79 -25.31
C SER A 5 30.36 -63.40 -25.21
N ALA A 6 29.77 -63.60 -24.03
CA ALA A 6 28.38 -63.30 -23.74
C ALA A 6 28.07 -61.80 -23.91
N TYR A 7 26.96 -61.48 -24.58
CA TYR A 7 26.39 -60.14 -24.59
C TYR A 7 25.53 -59.94 -23.34
N LEU A 8 25.96 -58.95 -22.55
CA LEU A 8 25.33 -58.42 -21.35
C LEU A 8 23.99 -57.76 -21.73
N PHE A 9 22.88 -58.24 -21.14
CA PHE A 9 21.61 -57.50 -21.17
C PHE A 9 21.71 -56.31 -20.22
N ALA A 10 21.72 -55.09 -20.77
CA ALA A 10 21.59 -53.87 -19.98
C ALA A 10 20.11 -53.69 -19.59
N ALA A 11 19.82 -53.82 -18.29
CA ALA A 11 18.51 -53.51 -17.73
C ALA A 11 18.33 -51.99 -17.67
N LEU A 12 17.36 -51.47 -18.42
CA LEU A 12 16.96 -50.07 -18.42
C LEU A 12 16.04 -49.83 -17.21
N SER A 13 16.56 -49.22 -16.15
CA SER A 13 15.77 -48.78 -15.00
C SER A 13 14.98 -47.52 -15.37
N ILE A 14 13.67 -47.67 -15.56
CA ILE A 14 12.72 -46.56 -15.70
C ILE A 14 12.60 -45.90 -14.32
N SER A 15 13.28 -44.79 -14.11
CA SER A 15 13.06 -43.92 -12.96
C SER A 15 11.75 -43.15 -13.18
N THR A 16 10.64 -43.70 -12.66
CA THR A 16 9.41 -42.94 -12.45
C THR A 16 9.69 -41.83 -11.44
N SER A 17 10.06 -40.65 -11.94
CA SER A 17 10.04 -39.44 -11.15
C SER A 17 8.57 -39.12 -10.90
N ALA A 18 8.11 -39.40 -9.68
CA ALA A 18 6.83 -38.90 -9.20
C ALA A 18 6.90 -37.38 -9.27
N ALA A 19 6.28 -36.81 -10.30
CA ALA A 19 5.96 -35.40 -10.36
C ALA A 19 4.90 -35.12 -9.28
N GLY A 20 5.35 -35.03 -8.04
CA GLY A 20 4.60 -34.43 -6.96
C GLY A 20 4.38 -32.98 -7.33
N VAL A 21 3.19 -32.69 -7.85
CA VAL A 21 2.71 -31.34 -8.09
C VAL A 21 2.71 -30.64 -6.73
N TYR A 22 3.69 -29.78 -6.50
CA TYR A 22 3.66 -28.81 -5.41
C TYR A 22 2.60 -27.76 -5.76
N ALA A 23 1.33 -28.13 -5.63
CA ALA A 23 0.28 -27.16 -5.39
C ALA A 23 0.44 -26.73 -3.92
N GLN A 24 1.45 -25.91 -3.64
CA GLN A 24 1.37 -25.08 -2.46
C GLN A 24 0.20 -24.15 -2.71
N ASP A 25 -0.87 -24.29 -1.93
CA ASP A 25 -1.80 -23.18 -1.71
C ASP A 25 -0.93 -21.98 -1.34
N MET A 26 -0.73 -21.07 -2.30
CA MET A 26 0.08 -19.87 -2.13
C MET A 26 -0.75 -18.91 -1.28
N ALA A 27 -0.83 -19.20 0.01
CA ALA A 27 -1.50 -18.35 0.98
C ALA A 27 -0.80 -16.99 0.98
N ALA A 28 -1.60 -15.91 1.05
CA ALA A 28 -1.02 -14.58 1.12
C ALA A 28 -0.10 -14.46 2.34
N PRO A 29 0.97 -13.64 2.27
CA PRO A 29 1.83 -13.39 3.42
C PRO A 29 1.00 -12.90 4.63
N PRO A 30 1.44 -13.18 5.87
CA PRO A 30 0.75 -12.68 7.06
C PRO A 30 0.59 -11.16 7.02
N VAL A 31 -0.52 -10.64 7.55
CA VAL A 31 -0.84 -9.18 7.54
C VAL A 31 0.35 -8.34 8.03
N LYS A 32 1.05 -8.78 9.08
CA LYS A 32 2.24 -8.08 9.60
C LYS A 32 3.37 -7.96 8.56
N ALA A 33 3.58 -9.00 7.75
CA ALA A 33 4.55 -8.98 6.67
C ALA A 33 4.09 -8.06 5.52
N GLN A 34 2.80 -8.10 5.17
CA GLN A 34 2.22 -7.18 4.18
C GLN A 34 2.38 -5.72 4.62
N THR A 35 2.01 -5.38 5.87
CA THR A 35 2.18 -4.03 6.45
C THR A 35 3.63 -3.57 6.36
N LYS A 36 4.60 -4.43 6.71
CA LYS A 36 6.02 -4.08 6.62
C LYS A 36 6.43 -3.79 5.17
N ALA A 37 6.00 -4.61 4.22
CA ALA A 37 6.30 -4.42 2.80
C ALA A 37 5.67 -3.14 2.24
N ILE A 38 4.39 -2.89 2.54
CA ILE A 38 3.64 -1.68 2.16
C ILE A 38 4.36 -0.41 2.66
N LEU A 39 4.71 -0.36 3.95
CA LEU A 39 5.40 0.81 4.51
C LEU A 39 6.79 1.01 3.91
N ALA A 40 7.52 -0.09 3.63
CA ALA A 40 8.82 0.00 2.99
C ALA A 40 8.74 0.61 1.59
N VAL A 41 7.81 0.14 0.75
CA VAL A 41 7.69 0.65 -0.63
C VAL A 41 7.20 2.09 -0.67
N VAL A 42 6.29 2.47 0.22
CA VAL A 42 5.84 3.88 0.32
C VAL A 42 6.97 4.76 0.83
N LYS A 43 7.76 4.32 1.81
CA LYS A 43 8.94 5.07 2.28
C LYS A 43 9.95 5.30 1.17
N HIS A 44 10.24 4.28 0.37
CA HIS A 44 11.15 4.41 -0.77
C HIS A 44 10.59 5.36 -1.84
N TYR A 45 9.30 5.24 -2.13
CA TYR A 45 8.63 6.12 -3.08
C TYR A 45 8.65 7.58 -2.62
N SER A 46 8.23 7.86 -1.38
CA SER A 46 8.20 9.21 -0.83
C SER A 46 9.60 9.83 -0.80
N ALA A 47 10.63 9.07 -0.41
CA ALA A 47 12.01 9.55 -0.38
C ALA A 47 12.57 9.88 -1.78
N ALA A 48 12.02 9.29 -2.84
CA ALA A 48 12.45 9.56 -4.21
C ALA A 48 11.86 10.86 -4.79
N ILE A 49 10.73 11.33 -4.27
CA ILE A 49 9.98 12.46 -4.85
C ILE A 49 9.78 13.64 -3.89
N ALA A 50 10.06 13.47 -2.62
CA ALA A 50 9.76 14.45 -1.59
C ALA A 50 10.81 14.46 -0.48
N CYS A 51 10.88 15.61 0.18
CA CYS A 51 11.49 15.72 1.50
C CYS A 51 10.40 15.37 2.53
N SER A 52 10.66 14.34 3.34
CA SER A 52 9.70 13.84 4.33
C SER A 52 10.39 13.66 5.66
N ASP A 53 9.81 14.27 6.70
CA ASP A 53 10.28 14.17 8.08
C ASP A 53 9.49 13.14 8.88
N VAL A 54 8.42 12.56 8.30
CA VAL A 54 7.49 11.66 8.99
C VAL A 54 7.25 10.41 8.14
N ALA A 55 7.78 9.29 8.61
CA ALA A 55 7.52 8.01 8.00
C ALA A 55 6.05 7.59 8.24
N PRO A 56 5.37 7.01 7.24
CA PRO A 56 4.05 6.44 7.45
C PRO A 56 4.12 5.25 8.43
N ASP A 57 3.04 5.02 9.14
CA ASP A 57 2.88 3.93 10.09
C ASP A 57 1.71 3.00 9.71
N ALA A 58 1.48 1.96 10.51
CA ALA A 58 0.38 1.02 10.25
C ALA A 58 -1.02 1.68 10.30
N ASN A 59 -1.19 2.76 11.06
CA ASN A 59 -2.47 3.50 11.16
C ASN A 59 -2.75 4.37 9.92
N SER A 60 -1.76 4.49 9.04
CA SER A 60 -1.83 5.24 7.80
C SER A 60 -2.27 4.38 6.62
N ILE A 61 -2.47 3.07 6.81
CA ILE A 61 -2.82 2.12 5.75
C ILE A 61 -4.32 1.85 5.72
N ALA A 62 -4.91 2.06 4.55
CA ALA A 62 -6.28 1.71 4.21
C ALA A 62 -6.28 0.50 3.25
N ALA A 63 -6.63 -0.69 3.75
CA ALA A 63 -6.78 -1.88 2.91
C ALA A 63 -8.09 -1.83 2.12
N MET A 64 -8.06 -1.19 0.94
CA MET A 64 -9.23 -1.03 0.07
C MET A 64 -9.70 -2.37 -0.49
N VAL A 65 -8.74 -3.14 -1.01
CA VAL A 65 -8.92 -4.54 -1.41
C VAL A 65 -7.81 -5.33 -0.73
N PRO A 66 -8.08 -6.07 0.36
CA PRO A 66 -7.05 -6.74 1.13
C PRO A 66 -6.46 -7.94 0.36
N TYR A 67 -5.16 -8.18 0.50
CA TYR A 67 -4.51 -9.36 -0.06
C TYR A 67 -4.75 -10.59 0.84
N LYS A 68 -5.56 -11.55 0.39
CA LYS A 68 -6.02 -12.70 1.17
C LYS A 68 -5.48 -14.03 0.65
N SER A 69 -5.36 -14.17 -0.66
CA SER A 69 -4.86 -15.38 -1.32
C SER A 69 -4.26 -15.02 -2.67
N PHE A 70 -3.44 -15.91 -3.22
CA PHE A 70 -2.85 -15.78 -4.55
C PHE A 70 -3.86 -15.35 -5.63
N ASP A 71 -5.07 -15.89 -5.60
CA ASP A 71 -6.12 -15.59 -6.59
C ASP A 71 -6.56 -14.12 -6.61
N ASN A 72 -6.50 -13.43 -5.48
CA ASN A 72 -6.94 -12.04 -5.35
C ASN A 72 -5.76 -11.06 -5.29
N ARG A 73 -4.54 -11.54 -5.52
CA ARG A 73 -3.29 -10.78 -5.43
C ARG A 73 -3.32 -9.55 -6.32
N GLU A 74 -3.69 -9.71 -7.59
CA GLU A 74 -3.60 -8.65 -8.59
C GLU A 74 -4.67 -7.57 -8.41
N ASP A 75 -5.76 -7.90 -7.71
CA ASP A 75 -6.80 -6.96 -7.30
C ASP A 75 -6.45 -6.24 -5.99
N ALA A 76 -5.50 -6.76 -5.21
CA ALA A 76 -5.18 -6.21 -3.90
C ALA A 76 -4.64 -4.78 -4.01
N LYS A 77 -5.23 -3.89 -3.21
CA LYS A 77 -5.03 -2.45 -3.29
C LYS A 77 -5.08 -1.83 -1.90
N PHE A 78 -4.08 -1.02 -1.60
CA PHE A 78 -3.94 -0.33 -0.32
C PHE A 78 -3.67 1.14 -0.58
N ALA A 79 -4.49 2.03 -0.02
CA ALA A 79 -4.16 3.45 0.02
C ALA A 79 -3.36 3.73 1.30
N VAL A 80 -2.26 4.45 1.18
CA VAL A 80 -1.37 4.76 2.29
C VAL A 80 -1.23 6.27 2.36
N ILE A 81 -1.59 6.81 3.52
CA ILE A 81 -1.36 8.22 3.82
C ILE A 81 0.10 8.39 4.22
N TRP A 82 0.78 9.37 3.62
CA TRP A 82 2.13 9.76 4.00
C TRP A 82 2.23 11.28 4.03
N HIS A 83 3.29 11.83 4.61
CA HIS A 83 3.46 13.28 4.70
C HIS A 83 4.77 13.69 4.05
N GLY A 84 4.75 14.75 3.25
CA GLY A 84 5.98 15.24 2.62
C GLY A 84 5.80 16.50 1.80
N ASP A 85 6.93 17.13 1.55
CA ASP A 85 7.10 18.26 0.65
C ASP A 85 7.62 17.75 -0.70
N ILE A 86 6.69 17.49 -1.62
CA ILE A 86 7.02 17.00 -2.97
C ILE A 86 7.82 18.07 -3.70
N GLY A 87 8.99 17.68 -4.20
CA GLY A 87 9.93 18.62 -4.84
C GLY A 87 10.79 19.43 -3.86
N CYS A 88 10.69 19.18 -2.54
CA CYS A 88 11.53 19.81 -1.51
C CYS A 88 11.55 21.35 -1.59
N LEU A 89 10.37 21.96 -1.75
CA LEU A 89 10.25 23.41 -1.95
C LEU A 89 10.68 24.23 -0.72
N GLY A 90 10.60 23.63 0.46
CA GLY A 90 10.99 24.21 1.73
C GLY A 90 9.93 25.13 2.34
N GLY A 91 9.99 25.27 3.67
CA GLY A 91 9.03 26.03 4.45
C GLY A 91 7.96 25.14 5.09
N SER A 92 7.37 25.59 6.20
CA SER A 92 6.44 24.75 6.93
C SER A 92 5.19 24.42 6.12
N GLY A 93 4.70 25.36 5.30
CA GLY A 93 3.45 25.22 4.54
C GLY A 93 3.50 24.31 3.30
N THR A 94 4.67 23.88 2.85
CA THR A 94 4.82 23.06 1.61
C THR A 94 4.64 21.57 1.89
N SER A 95 4.89 21.15 3.13
CA SER A 95 4.69 19.77 3.58
C SER A 95 3.22 19.52 3.92
N SER A 96 2.66 18.46 3.35
CA SER A 96 1.25 18.08 3.49
C SER A 96 1.05 16.57 3.46
N ALA A 97 -0.10 16.11 3.95
CA ALA A 97 -0.54 14.74 3.77
C ALA A 97 -0.78 14.44 2.28
N ARG A 98 -0.39 13.24 1.87
CA ARG A 98 -0.36 12.70 0.51
C ARG A 98 -0.92 11.29 0.48
N ILE A 99 -1.27 10.78 -0.70
CA ILE A 99 -1.77 9.41 -0.89
C ILE A 99 -0.85 8.65 -1.84
N ALA A 100 -0.38 7.48 -1.41
CA ALA A 100 0.21 6.48 -2.29
C ALA A 100 -0.70 5.26 -2.37
N VAL A 101 -0.96 4.77 -3.58
CA VAL A 101 -1.70 3.51 -3.79
C VAL A 101 -0.70 2.40 -4.04
N VAL A 102 -0.68 1.42 -3.14
CA VAL A 102 0.16 0.22 -3.23
C VAL A 102 -0.66 -0.93 -3.79
N LYS A 103 -0.09 -1.63 -4.77
CA LYS A 103 -0.64 -2.86 -5.37
C LYS A 103 0.31 -4.03 -5.16
N VAL A 104 -0.18 -5.24 -5.41
CA VAL A 104 0.62 -6.47 -5.35
C VAL A 104 0.79 -7.03 -6.75
N GLY A 105 2.04 -7.21 -7.16
CA GLY A 105 2.44 -7.77 -8.44
C GLY A 105 2.84 -9.23 -8.34
N ALA A 106 3.49 -9.72 -9.39
CA ALA A 106 4.02 -11.08 -9.43
C ALA A 106 5.01 -11.34 -8.29
N GLY A 107 4.98 -12.56 -7.74
CA GLY A 107 5.88 -12.98 -6.66
C GLY A 107 5.69 -12.22 -5.35
N ASP A 108 4.47 -11.76 -5.06
CA ASP A 108 4.12 -10.98 -3.86
C ASP A 108 4.91 -9.68 -3.70
N SER A 109 5.32 -9.09 -4.83
CA SER A 109 6.01 -7.82 -4.85
C SER A 109 5.01 -6.67 -4.64
N PHE A 110 5.22 -5.90 -3.57
CA PHE A 110 4.47 -4.68 -3.33
C PHE A 110 5.10 -3.53 -4.12
N TYR A 111 4.28 -2.68 -4.74
CA TYR A 111 4.77 -1.51 -5.46
C TYR A 111 3.75 -0.38 -5.41
N VAL A 112 4.23 0.86 -5.48
CA VAL A 112 3.38 2.05 -5.61
C VAL A 112 2.96 2.20 -7.07
N SER A 113 1.66 2.34 -7.33
CA SER A 113 1.12 2.67 -8.64
C SER A 113 1.21 4.18 -8.88
N PRO A 114 2.12 4.68 -9.74
CA PRO A 114 2.35 6.12 -9.86
C PRO A 114 1.15 6.89 -10.43
N SER A 115 0.37 6.26 -11.33
CA SER A 115 -0.83 6.87 -11.92
C SER A 115 -1.99 7.04 -10.95
N GLU A 116 -1.94 6.38 -9.80
CA GLU A 116 -2.98 6.45 -8.76
C GLU A 116 -2.49 7.14 -7.47
N SER A 117 -1.27 7.68 -7.51
CA SER A 117 -0.58 8.23 -6.35
C SER A 117 -0.16 9.69 -6.56
N SER A 118 0.00 10.42 -5.47
CA SER A 118 0.65 11.73 -5.47
C SER A 118 2.02 11.66 -6.13
N PRO A 119 2.42 12.60 -7.01
CA PRO A 119 1.74 13.85 -7.33
C PRO A 119 0.84 13.79 -8.57
N GLN A 120 0.61 12.61 -9.16
CA GLN A 120 -0.14 12.49 -10.42
C GLN A 120 -1.66 12.59 -10.23
N VAL A 121 -2.13 12.49 -8.99
CA VAL A 121 -3.56 12.53 -8.65
C VAL A 121 -3.88 13.69 -7.72
N ASP A 122 -5.12 14.17 -7.81
CA ASP A 122 -5.70 15.05 -6.81
C ASP A 122 -6.12 14.22 -5.58
N GLU A 123 -5.79 14.69 -4.39
CA GLU A 123 -5.94 13.88 -3.16
C GLU A 123 -7.15 14.26 -2.32
N GLY A 124 -7.65 15.50 -2.46
CA GLY A 124 -8.76 16.02 -1.65
C GLY A 124 -8.49 16.05 -0.13
N LEU A 125 -7.25 15.80 0.31
CA LEU A 125 -6.86 15.75 1.70
C LEU A 125 -6.49 17.15 2.23
N PRO A 126 -6.82 17.46 3.49
CA PRO A 126 -6.20 18.58 4.18
C PRO A 126 -4.75 18.24 4.55
N ARG A 127 -4.02 19.26 5.01
CA ARG A 127 -2.60 19.12 5.37
C ARG A 127 -2.32 18.07 6.44
N TYR A 128 -3.26 17.86 7.38
CA TYR A 128 -3.07 16.96 8.52
C TYR A 128 -4.11 15.85 8.54
N VAL A 129 -3.63 14.62 8.40
CA VAL A 129 -4.42 13.41 8.61
C VAL A 129 -3.96 12.77 9.91
N GLU A 130 -4.88 12.51 10.84
CA GLU A 130 -4.58 11.88 12.12
C GLU A 130 -4.45 10.36 11.96
N LYS A 131 -5.38 9.74 11.25
CA LYS A 131 -5.40 8.28 11.02
C LYS A 131 -6.39 7.89 9.92
N VAL A 132 -6.17 6.69 9.37
CA VAL A 132 -7.19 5.95 8.63
C VAL A 132 -8.15 5.27 9.62
N VAL A 133 -9.44 5.35 9.34
CA VAL A 133 -10.52 4.75 10.15
C VAL A 133 -11.13 3.54 9.47
N GLY A 134 -11.15 3.51 8.13
CA GLY A 134 -11.70 2.40 7.37
C GLY A 134 -11.56 2.61 5.87
N ALA A 135 -11.92 1.59 5.11
CA ALA A 135 -11.85 1.59 3.66
C ALA A 135 -12.94 0.71 3.05
N THR A 136 -13.25 0.99 1.79
CA THR A 136 -13.93 0.10 0.86
C THR A 136 -13.06 -0.04 -0.39
N ALA A 137 -13.51 -0.78 -1.40
CA ALA A 137 -12.76 -0.98 -2.64
C ALA A 137 -12.45 0.33 -3.41
N ASP A 138 -13.25 1.38 -3.21
CA ASP A 138 -13.14 2.67 -3.91
C ASP A 138 -13.15 3.89 -3.00
N SER A 139 -13.17 3.73 -1.67
CA SER A 139 -13.14 4.86 -0.74
C SER A 139 -12.33 4.59 0.51
N ILE A 140 -11.81 5.67 1.10
CA ILE A 140 -11.16 5.66 2.41
C ILE A 140 -11.88 6.62 3.34
N THR A 141 -11.88 6.31 4.63
CA THR A 141 -12.35 7.20 5.68
C THR A 141 -11.19 7.55 6.60
N VAL A 142 -10.96 8.84 6.81
CA VAL A 142 -9.84 9.37 7.58
C VAL A 142 -10.34 10.37 8.62
N ASP A 143 -9.70 10.36 9.79
CA ASP A 143 -9.80 11.45 10.74
C ASP A 143 -8.71 12.47 10.42
N VAL A 144 -9.08 13.74 10.36
CA VAL A 144 -8.22 14.84 9.92
C VAL A 144 -8.29 16.02 10.88
N ARG A 145 -7.30 16.90 10.79
CA ARG A 145 -7.33 18.21 11.42
C ARG A 145 -7.48 19.31 10.40
N ASP A 146 -8.21 20.34 10.81
CA ASP A 146 -8.44 21.54 10.02
C ASP A 146 -8.34 22.78 10.92
N TYR A 147 -8.10 23.93 10.29
CA TYR A 147 -7.89 25.18 11.01
C TYR A 147 -9.24 25.82 11.37
N GLY A 148 -9.37 26.24 12.62
CA GLY A 148 -10.34 27.24 13.04
C GLY A 148 -9.79 28.66 12.88
N ASP A 149 -10.67 29.66 13.01
CA ASP A 149 -10.37 31.07 12.72
C ASP A 149 -9.20 31.66 13.53
N LYS A 150 -8.82 31.04 14.64
CA LYS A 150 -7.78 31.51 15.57
C LYS A 150 -6.58 30.57 15.66
N ASP A 151 -6.52 29.55 14.83
CA ASP A 151 -5.45 28.57 14.90
C ASP A 151 -4.15 29.14 14.31
N ALA A 152 -3.05 28.92 15.01
CA ALA A 152 -1.72 29.14 14.44
C ALA A 152 -1.46 28.10 13.35
N ASN A 153 -0.64 28.45 12.34
CA ASN A 153 -0.36 27.58 11.19
C ASN A 153 0.27 26.21 11.56
N CYS A 154 0.81 26.04 12.76
CA CYS A 154 1.33 24.74 13.22
C CYS A 154 0.24 23.78 13.71
N CYS A 155 -0.92 24.32 14.09
CA CYS A 155 -1.70 23.74 15.17
C CYS A 155 -3.20 23.83 14.90
N PRO A 156 -3.70 23.12 13.86
CA PRO A 156 -5.14 23.02 13.61
C PRO A 156 -5.86 22.32 14.78
N SER A 157 -6.97 22.92 15.21
CA SER A 157 -7.75 22.49 16.38
C SER A 157 -9.06 21.80 16.01
N LEU A 158 -9.62 22.07 14.83
CA LEU A 158 -10.85 21.43 14.38
C LEU A 158 -10.55 20.00 13.94
N ARG A 159 -11.44 19.07 14.31
CA ARG A 159 -11.35 17.67 13.92
C ARG A 159 -12.53 17.28 13.05
N LYS A 160 -12.25 16.61 11.95
CA LYS A 160 -13.28 16.15 11.00
C LYS A 160 -12.99 14.69 10.64
N ARG A 161 -14.03 13.97 10.28
CA ARG A 161 -13.95 12.69 9.59
C ARG A 161 -14.36 12.91 8.15
N LEU A 162 -13.48 12.60 7.22
CA LEU A 162 -13.73 12.68 5.79
C LEU A 162 -13.87 11.27 5.22
N THR A 163 -14.79 11.09 4.29
CA THR A 163 -14.77 9.95 3.37
C THR A 163 -14.37 10.47 2.00
N LEU A 164 -13.28 9.92 1.47
CA LEU A 164 -12.77 10.22 0.15
C LEU A 164 -13.03 9.06 -0.79
N ARG A 165 -13.55 9.34 -1.98
CA ARG A 165 -13.80 8.34 -3.02
C ARG A 165 -12.79 8.51 -4.15
N GLN A 166 -12.19 7.40 -4.56
CA GLN A 166 -11.29 7.32 -5.70
C GLN A 166 -12.12 7.25 -6.99
N SER A 167 -11.80 8.10 -7.96
CA SER A 167 -12.31 8.04 -9.31
C SER A 167 -11.58 6.97 -10.14
N SER A 168 -12.12 6.65 -11.31
CA SER A 168 -11.48 5.71 -12.25
C SER A 168 -10.11 6.19 -12.76
N LYS A 169 -9.82 7.49 -12.68
CA LYS A 169 -8.52 8.10 -13.04
C LYS A 169 -7.55 8.19 -11.86
N GLY A 170 -7.90 7.65 -10.69
CA GLY A 170 -7.04 7.68 -9.50
C GLY A 170 -7.23 8.90 -8.61
N ASN A 171 -7.86 9.98 -9.09
CA ASN A 171 -8.15 11.19 -8.29
C ASN A 171 -9.13 10.91 -7.16
N TRP A 172 -8.98 11.61 -6.05
CA TRP A 172 -9.77 11.47 -4.84
C TRP A 172 -10.63 12.71 -4.60
N ALA A 173 -11.88 12.49 -4.23
CA ALA A 173 -12.81 13.56 -3.90
C ALA A 173 -13.47 13.29 -2.55
N VAL A 174 -13.62 14.33 -1.72
CA VAL A 174 -14.39 14.25 -0.48
C VAL A 174 -15.87 14.11 -0.83
N VAL A 175 -16.49 13.01 -0.40
CA VAL A 175 -17.92 12.72 -0.62
C VAL A 175 -18.74 12.81 0.66
N SER A 176 -18.09 12.85 1.82
CA SER A 176 -18.74 13.03 3.11
C SER A 176 -17.80 13.69 4.11
N THR A 177 -18.36 14.57 4.93
CA THR A 177 -17.66 15.27 6.01
C THR A 177 -18.52 15.19 7.26
N LYS A 178 -17.92 14.76 8.37
CA LYS A 178 -18.54 14.76 9.70
C LYS A 178 -17.63 15.49 10.68
N GLN A 179 -18.15 16.49 11.37
CA GLN A 179 -17.43 17.14 12.47
C GLN A 179 -17.22 16.13 13.61
N LEU A 180 -16.01 16.09 14.16
CA LEU A 180 -15.68 15.29 15.34
C LEU A 180 -15.57 16.19 16.58
N PRO A 181 -15.79 15.63 17.78
CA PRO A 181 -15.47 16.33 19.01
C PRO A 181 -13.99 16.73 19.07
N PRO A 182 -13.65 17.80 19.81
CA PRO A 182 -12.26 18.15 20.10
C PRO A 182 -11.46 16.95 20.63
N ALA A 183 -10.16 16.92 20.35
CA ALA A 183 -9.29 15.91 20.96
C ALA A 183 -9.32 16.07 22.48
N GLN A 184 -9.63 15.00 23.19
CA GLN A 184 -9.42 14.92 24.64
C GLN A 184 -7.94 14.61 24.85
N TYR A 185 -7.21 15.53 25.48
CA TYR A 185 -5.80 15.39 25.84
C TYR A 185 -5.67 15.01 27.31
#